data_AF-A0A544THJ6-F1
#
_entry.id   AF-A0A544THJ6-F1
#
_cell.length_a   1.000
_cell.length_b   1.000
_cell.length_c   1.000
_cell.angle_alpha   90.00
_cell.angle_beta   90.00
_cell.angle_gamma   90.00
#
_symmetry.space_group_name_H-M   'P 1'
#
loop_
_entity.id
_entity.type
_entity.pdbx_description
1 polymer ?
#
loop_
_entity_poly.entity_id
_entity_poly.type
_entity_poly.pdbx_seq_one_letter_code
_entity_poly.pdbx_strand_id
1 'polypeptide(L)'
;MLLHNAFDKWNDLQIQLVVLFKEKDTARLELMEQGIQLLEAIVEQEGQAAPINFAERFTFIRNNKHNYTAFKQLDELFKETKKKIARLRAQKKE
;
A
#
# COMPACT_ATOMS: atom_id res chain seq x y z
N MET A 1 -10.71 -14.39 5.50
CA MET A 1 -10.79 -13.37 6.57
C MET A 1 -9.54 -12.47 6.67
N LEU A 2 -8.53 -12.61 5.81
CA LEU A 2 -7.20 -11.97 5.98
C LEU A 2 -7.07 -10.53 5.43
N LEU A 3 -7.87 -10.14 4.43
CA LEU A 3 -7.68 -8.86 3.72
C LEU A 3 -8.18 -7.63 4.46
N HIS A 4 -9.20 -7.75 5.32
CA HIS A 4 -9.69 -6.59 6.09
C HIS A 4 -8.60 -6.10 7.04
N ASN A 5 -8.05 -7.03 7.82
CA ASN A 5 -6.92 -6.80 8.72
C ASN A 5 -5.70 -6.17 8.02
N ALA A 6 -5.47 -6.51 6.74
CA ALA A 6 -4.36 -5.94 5.97
C ALA A 6 -4.59 -4.45 5.63
N PHE A 7 -5.80 -4.06 5.22
CA PHE A 7 -6.09 -2.64 4.96
C PHE A 7 -6.18 -1.81 6.24
N ASP A 8 -6.63 -2.40 7.35
CA ASP A 8 -6.64 -1.74 8.65
C ASP A 8 -5.21 -1.50 9.13
N LYS A 9 -4.32 -2.49 9.00
CA LYS A 9 -2.88 -2.32 9.26
C LYS A 9 -2.27 -1.20 8.40
N TRP A 10 -2.65 -1.09 7.12
CA TRP A 10 -2.20 0.03 6.29
C TRP A 10 -2.68 1.38 6.83
N ASN A 11 -3.94 1.50 7.26
CA ASN A 11 -4.45 2.75 7.84
C ASN A 11 -3.63 3.16 9.09
N ASP A 12 -3.31 2.21 9.97
CA ASP A 12 -2.52 2.45 11.17
C ASP A 12 -1.09 2.90 10.82
N LEU A 13 -0.46 2.24 9.84
CA LEU A 13 0.86 2.61 9.34
C LEU A 13 0.83 4.00 8.68
N GLN A 14 -0.20 4.29 7.87
CA GLN A 14 -0.36 5.56 7.17
C GLN A 14 -0.42 6.74 8.16
N ILE A 15 -1.17 6.61 9.24
CA ILE A 15 -1.30 7.65 10.28
C ILE A 15 0.08 7.92 10.91
N GLN A 16 0.82 6.87 11.28
CA GLN A 16 2.16 7.00 11.84
C GLN A 16 3.15 7.61 10.85
N LEU A 17 3.12 7.15 9.59
CA LEU A 17 3.99 7.65 8.53
C LEU A 17 3.81 9.15 8.29
N VAL A 18 2.57 9.66 8.32
CA VAL A 18 2.32 11.11 8.20
C VAL A 18 3.07 11.90 9.27
N VAL A 19 3.06 11.42 10.52
CA VAL A 19 3.75 12.05 11.64
C VAL A 19 5.28 11.96 11.45
N LEU A 20 5.81 10.76 11.20
CA LEU A 20 7.25 10.55 11.07
C LEU A 20 7.86 11.29 9.86
N PHE A 21 7.11 11.42 8.75
CA PHE A 21 7.56 12.24 7.62
C PHE A 21 7.62 13.73 7.97
N LYS A 22 6.66 14.23 8.75
CA LYS A 22 6.64 15.62 9.23
C LYS A 22 7.78 15.90 10.20
N GLU A 23 8.05 14.97 11.11
CA GLU A 23 9.11 15.07 12.13
C GLU A 23 10.50 14.77 11.59
N LYS A 24 10.59 14.28 10.35
CA LYS A 24 11.80 13.78 9.70
C LYS A 24 12.45 12.61 10.44
N ASP A 25 11.67 11.86 11.20
CA ASP A 25 12.12 10.69 11.94
C ASP A 25 12.48 9.54 10.99
N THR A 26 13.61 8.89 11.22
CA THR A 26 14.14 7.80 10.40
C THR A 26 13.37 6.49 10.57
N ALA A 27 12.59 6.33 11.65
CA ALA A 27 11.68 5.20 11.85
C ALA A 27 10.65 5.07 10.70
N ARG A 28 10.40 6.16 9.95
CA ARG A 28 9.58 6.12 8.73
C ARG A 28 10.07 5.11 7.70
N LEU A 29 11.39 4.82 7.65
CA LEU A 29 11.96 3.90 6.67
C LEU A 29 11.49 2.47 6.93
N GLU A 30 11.42 2.07 8.20
CA GLU A 30 10.94 0.77 8.60
C GLU A 30 9.43 0.64 8.34
N LEU A 31 8.64 1.64 8.73
CA LEU A 31 7.19 1.61 8.46
C LEU A 31 6.86 1.66 6.96
N MET A 32 7.66 2.35 6.15
CA MET A 32 7.54 2.30 4.69
C MET A 32 7.82 0.90 4.15
N GLU A 33 8.85 0.22 4.64
CA GLU A 33 9.16 -1.16 4.25
C GLU A 33 8.02 -2.11 4.62
N GLN A 34 7.45 -1.97 5.83
CA GLN A 34 6.28 -2.74 6.24
C GLN A 34 5.07 -2.51 5.31
N GLY A 35 4.83 -1.26 4.90
CA GLY A 35 3.77 -0.93 3.94
C GLY A 35 4.00 -1.52 2.55
N ILE A 36 5.25 -1.52 2.07
CA ILE A 36 5.66 -2.11 0.79
C ILE A 36 5.39 -3.62 0.80
N GLN A 37 5.88 -4.34 1.81
CA GLN A 37 5.69 -5.78 1.96
C GLN A 37 4.21 -6.15 2.08
N LEU A 38 3.45 -5.34 2.82
CA LEU A 38 2.01 -5.53 2.98
C LEU A 38 1.26 -5.40 1.65
N LEU A 39 1.59 -4.40 0.84
CA LEU A 39 0.97 -4.22 -0.48
C LEU A 39 1.33 -5.36 -1.43
N GLU A 40 2.60 -5.77 -1.44
CA GLU A 40 3.07 -6.90 -2.26
C GLU A 40 2.29 -8.17 -1.94
N ALA A 41 2.18 -8.53 -0.65
CA ALA A 41 1.44 -9.71 -0.23
C ALA A 41 -0.05 -9.67 -0.65
N ILE A 42 -0.69 -8.49 -0.57
CA ILE A 42 -2.08 -8.32 -1.03
C ILE A 42 -2.18 -8.56 -2.54
N VAL A 43 -1.27 -7.97 -3.33
CA VAL A 43 -1.29 -8.09 -4.79
C VAL A 43 -0.97 -9.51 -5.23
N GLU A 44 -0.02 -10.19 -4.59
CA GLU A 44 0.27 -11.60 -4.85
C GLU A 44 -0.93 -12.50 -4.55
N GLN A 45 -1.62 -12.25 -3.44
CA GLN A 45 -2.81 -13.02 -3.06
C GLN A 45 -4.00 -12.77 -4.01
N GLU A 46 -4.20 -11.52 -4.44
CA GLU A 46 -5.38 -11.11 -5.20
C GLU A 46 -5.13 -10.92 -6.71
N GLY A 47 -3.94 -11.28 -7.21
CA GLY A 47 -3.45 -11.33 -8.62
C GLY A 47 -4.12 -10.43 -9.66
N GLN A 48 -5.41 -10.65 -9.92
CA GLN A 48 -6.28 -9.81 -10.76
C GLN A 48 -6.50 -8.38 -10.22
N ALA A 49 -6.17 -8.11 -8.96
CA ALA A 49 -6.38 -6.81 -8.32
C ALA A 49 -5.16 -5.86 -8.37
N ALA A 50 -4.11 -6.19 -9.13
CA ALA A 50 -2.92 -5.34 -9.25
C ALA A 50 -3.27 -3.91 -9.71
N PRO A 51 -2.76 -2.84 -9.07
CA PRO A 51 -2.95 -1.44 -9.47
C PRO A 51 -2.51 -1.09 -10.90
N ILE A 52 -2.89 0.09 -11.38
CA ILE A 52 -2.43 0.56 -12.70
C ILE A 52 -0.93 0.89 -12.62
N ASN A 53 -0.17 0.42 -13.62
CA ASN A 53 1.30 0.59 -13.72
C ASN A 53 2.02 0.13 -12.43
N PHE A 54 1.54 -0.95 -11.82
CA PHE A 54 2.02 -1.40 -10.52
C PHE A 54 3.53 -1.62 -10.51
N ALA A 55 4.10 -2.33 -11.49
CA ALA A 55 5.53 -2.65 -11.51
C ALA A 55 6.44 -1.41 -11.46
N GLU A 56 6.17 -0.40 -12.30
CA GLU A 56 6.95 0.84 -12.36
C GLU A 56 6.81 1.66 -11.08
N ARG A 57 5.56 1.87 -10.63
CA ARG A 57 5.26 2.66 -9.42
C ARG A 57 5.82 1.99 -8.18
N PHE A 58 5.76 0.66 -8.10
CA PHE A 58 6.27 -0.10 -6.98
C PHE A 58 7.80 -0.13 -6.94
N THR A 59 8.46 -0.23 -8.09
CA THR A 59 9.92 -0.06 -8.22
C THR A 59 10.35 1.33 -7.76
N PHE A 60 9.62 2.38 -8.19
CA PHE A 60 9.87 3.74 -7.72
C PHE A 60 9.78 3.86 -6.20
N ILE A 61 8.72 3.30 -5.58
CA ILE A 61 8.52 3.35 -4.13
C ILE A 61 9.68 2.66 -3.39
N ARG A 62 10.06 1.45 -3.82
CA ARG A 62 11.18 0.70 -3.21
C ARG A 62 12.49 1.48 -3.22
N ASN A 63 12.80 2.12 -4.34
CA ASN A 63 14.03 2.90 -4.51
C ASN A 63 13.99 4.25 -3.76
N ASN A 64 12.80 4.76 -3.45
CA ASN A 64 12.60 6.11 -2.91
C ASN A 64 11.86 6.14 -1.57
N LYS A 65 11.85 5.03 -0.81
CA LYS A 65 11.08 4.92 0.46
C LYS A 65 11.38 5.97 1.52
N HIS A 66 12.48 6.72 1.39
CA HIS A 66 12.83 7.83 2.26
C HIS A 66 12.09 9.14 1.96
N ASN A 67 11.40 9.23 0.81
CA ASN A 67 10.76 10.44 0.31
C ASN A 67 9.24 10.42 0.51
N TYR A 68 8.67 11.59 0.83
CA TYR A 68 7.23 11.74 1.03
C TYR A 68 6.41 11.42 -0.24
N THR A 69 6.97 11.69 -1.42
CA THR A 69 6.36 11.31 -2.70
C THR A 69 6.18 9.79 -2.83
N ALA A 70 7.15 8.99 -2.39
CA ALA A 70 7.02 7.54 -2.40
C ALA A 70 5.94 7.05 -1.43
N PHE A 71 5.82 7.69 -0.26
CA PHE A 71 4.71 7.43 0.66
C PHE A 71 3.35 7.73 0.04
N LYS A 72 3.20 8.88 -0.61
CA LYS A 72 1.95 9.24 -1.31
C LYS A 72 1.62 8.25 -2.43
N GLN A 73 2.62 7.84 -3.20
CA GLN A 73 2.45 6.82 -4.23
C GLN A 73 2.00 5.48 -3.64
N LEU A 74 2.57 5.06 -2.50
CA LEU A 74 2.18 3.84 -1.81
C LEU A 74 0.72 3.91 -1.32
N ASP A 75 0.32 5.03 -0.70
CA ASP A 75 -1.06 5.30 -0.26
C ASP A 75 -2.08 5.23 -1.41
N GLU A 76 -1.72 5.76 -2.59
CA GLU A 76 -2.55 5.65 -3.78
C GLU A 76 -2.69 4.20 -4.27
N LEU A 77 -1.59 3.44 -4.31
CA LEU A 77 -1.64 2.03 -4.71
C LEU A 77 -2.56 1.22 -3.78
N PHE A 78 -2.53 1.44 -2.47
CA PHE A 78 -3.45 0.78 -1.53
C PHE A 78 -4.92 1.10 -1.85
N LYS A 79 -5.25 2.36 -2.14
CA LYS A 79 -6.62 2.77 -2.49
C LYS A 79 -7.09 2.12 -3.79
N GLU A 80 -6.23 2.09 -4.80
CA GLU A 80 -6.49 1.41 -6.07
C GLU A 80 -6.73 -0.08 -5.89
N THR A 81 -5.85 -0.77 -5.17
CA THR A 81 -5.98 -2.20 -4.87
C THR A 81 -7.29 -2.49 -4.13
N LYS A 82 -7.61 -1.72 -3.09
CA LYS A 82 -8.87 -1.88 -2.32
C LYS A 82 -10.09 -1.74 -3.22
N LYS A 83 -10.11 -0.74 -4.10
CA LYS A 83 -11.20 -0.50 -5.05
C LYS A 83 -11.33 -1.64 -6.06
N LYS A 84 -10.22 -2.15 -6.60
CA LYS A 84 -10.21 -3.29 -7.52
C LYS A 84 -10.73 -4.57 -6.87
N ILE A 85 -10.28 -4.89 -5.65
CA ILE A 85 -10.77 -6.05 -4.88
C ILE A 85 -12.28 -5.94 -4.65
N ALA A 86 -12.78 -4.77 -4.23
CA ALA A 86 -14.21 -4.56 -4.00
C ALA A 86 -15.03 -4.80 -5.28
N ARG A 87 -14.55 -4.29 -6.43
CA ARG A 87 -15.18 -4.51 -7.73
C ARG A 87 -15.21 -5.99 -8.12
N LEU A 88 -14.09 -6.70 -8.01
CA LEU A 88 -14.00 -8.13 -8.33
C LEU A 88 -14.94 -8.97 -7.46
N ARG A 89 -15.04 -8.63 -6.17
CA ARG A 89 -15.97 -9.30 -5.24
C ARG A 89 -17.44 -9.04 -5.58
N ALA A 90 -17.78 -7.85 -6.07
CA ALA A 90 -19.14 -7.56 -6.50
C ALA A 90 -19.51 -8.39 -7.75
N GLN A 91 -18.59 -8.48 -8.73
CA GLN A 91 -18.80 -9.26 -9.96
C GLN A 91 -18.91 -10.77 -9.73
N LYS A 92 -18.26 -11.31 -8.69
CA LYS A 92 -18.35 -12.74 -8.33
C LYS A 92 -19.63 -13.11 -7.55
N LYS A 93 -20.40 -12.11 -7.08
CA LYS A 93 -21.65 -12.32 -6.34
C LYS A 93 -22.88 -12.37 -7.25
N GLU A 94 -22.70 -12.11 -8.53
CA GLU A 94 -23.70 -12.26 -9.61
C GLU A 94 -23.53 -13.63 -10.28
#